data_AF-A0A2V8BIC9-F1
#
_entry.id   AF-A0A2V8BIC9-F1
#
_cell.length_a   1.000
_cell.length_b   1.000
_cell.length_c   1.000
_cell.angle_alpha   90.00
_cell.angle_beta   90.00
_cell.angle_gamma   90.00
#
_symmetry.space_group_name_H-M   'P 1'
#
loop_
_entity.id
_entity.type
_entity.pdbx_description
1 polymer ?
#
loop_
_entity_poly.entity_id
_entity_poly.type
_entity_poly.pdbx_seq_one_letter_code
_entity_poly.pdbx_strand_id
1 'polypeptide(L)'
;MLVRDLADVREGAAFKRGEGSRSGKPAVIVGVQKQPGANTIELTARLDRELDRLQQELPKGMTIDRKIFRQADFIEVAVDNVVKALRDGGILVIVVVLLFLANLRAAAITLTAMPLSLA
;
A
#
# COMPACT_ATOMS: atom_id res chain seq x y z
N MET A 1 34.20 -40.70 -23.08
CA MET A 1 34.30 -39.28 -22.70
C MET A 1 33.04 -38.90 -21.98
N LEU A 2 33.15 -38.61 -20.69
CA LEU A 2 32.09 -37.97 -19.91
C LEU A 2 32.31 -36.45 -19.87
N VAL A 3 31.24 -35.70 -19.59
CA VAL A 3 31.28 -34.24 -19.46
C VAL A 3 32.30 -33.78 -18.40
N ARG A 4 32.50 -34.57 -17.34
CA ARG A 4 33.53 -34.34 -16.31
C ARG A 4 34.97 -34.41 -16.81
N ASP A 5 35.21 -35.03 -17.98
CA ASP A 5 36.54 -35.11 -18.59
C ASP A 5 36.91 -33.82 -19.35
N LEU A 6 35.94 -32.90 -19.54
CA LEU A 6 36.08 -31.67 -20.33
C LEU A 6 35.64 -30.40 -19.58
N ALA A 7 34.84 -30.52 -18.51
CA ALA A 7 34.34 -29.37 -17.74
C ALA A 7 34.02 -29.73 -16.28
N ASP A 8 34.08 -28.73 -15.41
CA ASP A 8 33.60 -28.82 -14.02
C ASP A 8 32.14 -28.41 -13.95
N VAL A 9 31.26 -29.31 -13.49
CA VAL A 9 29.82 -29.08 -13.37
C VAL A 9 29.52 -28.83 -11.91
N ARG A 10 29.12 -27.59 -11.59
CA ARG A 10 28.70 -27.20 -10.24
C ARG A 10 27.31 -26.61 -10.28
N GLU A 11 26.47 -27.00 -9.33
CA GLU A 11 25.28 -26.21 -9.02
C GLU A 11 25.72 -24.94 -8.32
N GLY A 12 25.39 -23.79 -8.92
CA GLY A 12 25.76 -22.48 -8.43
C GLY A 12 24.65 -21.49 -8.69
N ALA A 13 24.68 -20.38 -7.97
CA ALA A 13 23.75 -19.28 -8.21
C ALA A 13 23.90 -18.77 -9.66
N ALA A 14 22.79 -18.39 -10.27
CA ALA A 14 22.81 -17.73 -11.57
C ALA A 14 23.76 -16.52 -11.54
N PHE A 15 24.42 -16.22 -12.67
CA PHE A 15 25.32 -15.08 -12.78
C PHE A 15 24.66 -13.81 -12.24
N LYS A 16 25.29 -13.21 -11.22
CA LYS A 16 24.81 -12.01 -10.56
C LYS A 16 24.81 -10.86 -11.57
N ARG A 17 23.63 -10.44 -12.03
CA ARG A 17 23.47 -9.36 -13.04
C ARG A 17 23.58 -7.95 -12.45
N GLY A 18 23.66 -7.82 -11.13
CA GLY A 18 23.77 -6.55 -10.43
C GLY A 18 23.74 -6.73 -8.91
N GLU A 19 23.96 -5.65 -8.18
CA GLU A 19 23.83 -5.63 -6.72
C GLU A 19 22.50 -5.02 -6.31
N GLY A 20 21.77 -5.70 -5.42
CA GLY A 20 20.67 -5.11 -4.68
C GLY A 20 21.18 -4.59 -3.34
N SER A 21 20.80 -3.37 -2.99
CA SER A 21 21.12 -2.78 -1.70
C SER A 21 19.92 -2.02 -1.17
N ARG A 22 19.70 -2.11 0.15
CA ARG A 22 18.74 -1.28 0.87
C ARG A 22 19.51 -0.52 1.94
N SER A 23 19.51 0.81 1.83
CA SER A 23 20.20 1.71 2.77
C SER A 23 21.68 1.33 3.01
N GLY A 24 22.39 0.93 1.96
CA GLY A 24 23.81 0.57 2.02
C GLY A 24 24.10 -0.87 2.49
N LYS A 25 23.08 -1.67 2.80
CA LYS A 25 23.23 -3.09 3.17
C LYS A 25 22.85 -4.00 2.00
N PRO A 26 23.58 -5.11 1.76
CA PRO A 26 23.23 -6.09 0.74
C PRO A 26 21.78 -6.57 0.90
N ALA A 27 21.00 -6.51 -0.17
CA ALA A 27 19.60 -6.90 -0.16
C ALA A 27 19.21 -7.56 -1.48
N VAL A 28 18.22 -8.46 -1.43
CA VAL A 28 17.59 -9.00 -2.63
C VAL A 28 16.34 -8.18 -2.90
N ILE A 29 16.27 -7.55 -4.07
CA ILE A 29 15.11 -6.77 -4.49
C ILE A 29 14.15 -7.67 -5.26
N VAL A 30 12.92 -7.76 -4.77
CA VAL A 30 11.85 -8.54 -5.42
C VAL A 30 10.77 -7.57 -5.89
N GLY A 31 10.53 -7.55 -7.21
CA GLY A 31 9.44 -6.80 -7.80
C GLY A 31 8.17 -7.65 -7.83
N VAL A 32 7.09 -7.16 -7.25
CA VAL A 32 5.76 -7.81 -7.34
C VAL A 32 4.92 -7.03 -8.34
N GLN A 33 4.48 -7.71 -9.40
CA GLN A 33 3.60 -7.11 -10.39
C GLN A 33 2.18 -7.64 -10.21
N LYS A 34 1.24 -6.72 -10.05
CA LYS A 34 -0.18 -7.03 -9.92
C LYS A 34 -0.77 -7.48 -11.25
N GLN A 35 -1.65 -8.48 -11.21
CA GLN A 35 -2.43 -8.88 -12.39
C GLN A 35 -3.41 -7.78 -12.83
N PRO A 36 -3.72 -7.66 -14.13
CA PRO A 36 -4.76 -6.75 -14.62
C PRO A 36 -6.07 -6.94 -13.87
N GLY A 37 -6.77 -5.84 -13.54
CA GLY A 37 -8.07 -5.88 -12.84
C GLY A 37 -8.04 -6.17 -11.34
N ALA A 38 -6.94 -6.67 -10.76
CA ALA A 38 -6.89 -6.95 -9.32
C ALA A 38 -6.96 -5.66 -8.47
N ASN A 39 -7.60 -5.71 -7.30
CA ASN A 39 -7.63 -4.59 -6.36
C ASN A 39 -6.26 -4.44 -5.68
N THR A 40 -5.66 -3.25 -5.76
CA THR A 40 -4.32 -2.99 -5.22
C THR A 40 -4.27 -3.06 -3.70
N ILE A 41 -5.23 -2.46 -2.99
CA ILE A 41 -5.26 -2.46 -1.51
C ILE A 41 -5.46 -3.89 -1.01
N GLU A 42 -6.44 -4.60 -1.56
CA GLU A 42 -6.72 -5.97 -1.15
C GLU A 42 -5.56 -6.91 -1.46
N LEU A 43 -4.93 -6.78 -2.63
CA LEU A 43 -3.76 -7.55 -2.99
C LEU A 43 -2.59 -7.28 -2.04
N THR A 44 -2.33 -6.03 -1.70
CA THR A 44 -1.25 -5.68 -0.75
C THR A 44 -1.52 -6.29 0.62
N ALA A 45 -2.76 -6.27 1.12
CA ALA A 45 -3.13 -6.91 2.38
C ALA A 45 -2.98 -8.45 2.34
N ARG A 46 -3.32 -9.09 1.22
CA ARG A 46 -3.07 -10.53 1.01
C ARG A 46 -1.58 -10.85 0.97
N LEU A 47 -0.81 -10.04 0.23
CA LEU A 47 0.63 -10.18 0.12
C LEU A 47 1.31 -10.05 1.48
N ASP A 48 0.90 -9.08 2.30
CA ASP A 48 1.47 -8.88 3.63
C ASP A 48 1.29 -10.11 4.53
N ARG A 49 0.12 -10.76 4.47
CA ARG A 49 -0.14 -12.01 5.22
C ARG A 49 0.76 -13.16 4.78
N GLU A 50 1.00 -13.30 3.48
CA GLU A 50 1.91 -14.34 2.98
C GLU A 50 3.38 -14.01 3.29
N LEU A 51 3.77 -12.74 3.21
CA LEU A 51 5.11 -12.31 3.62
C LEU A 51 5.34 -12.48 5.12
N ASP A 52 4.31 -12.33 5.96
CA ASP A 52 4.39 -12.63 7.40
C ASP A 52 4.67 -14.10 7.66
N ARG A 53 4.03 -15.00 6.91
CA ARG A 53 4.30 -16.45 7.00
C ARG A 53 5.72 -16.78 6.54
N LEU A 54 6.11 -16.27 5.37
CA LEU A 54 7.46 -16.48 4.83
C LEU A 54 8.53 -15.96 5.77
N GLN A 55 8.31 -14.82 6.43
CA GLN A 55 9.25 -14.24 7.39
C GLN A 55 9.57 -15.19 8.57
N GLN A 56 8.63 -16.07 8.94
CA GLN A 56 8.82 -17.04 10.03
C GLN A 56 9.66 -18.24 9.60
N GLU A 57 9.65 -18.57 8.31
CA GLU A 57 10.41 -19.69 7.74
C GLU A 57 11.86 -19.29 7.39
N LEU A 58 12.15 -17.99 7.38
CA LEU A 58 13.48 -17.49 7.02
C LEU A 58 14.54 -17.79 8.09
N PRO A 59 15.80 -18.04 7.69
CA PRO A 59 16.92 -18.18 8.60
C PRO A 59 17.10 -16.96 9.51
N LYS A 60 17.67 -17.20 10.70
CA LYS A 60 17.98 -16.12 11.66
C LYS A 60 18.86 -15.05 11.00
N GLY A 61 18.44 -13.79 11.13
CA GLY A 61 19.15 -12.63 10.58
C GLY A 61 18.65 -12.15 9.22
N MET A 62 17.71 -12.85 8.58
CA MET A 62 17.00 -12.36 7.39
C MET A 62 15.72 -11.60 7.76
N THR A 63 15.49 -10.46 7.11
CA THR A 63 14.28 -9.65 7.29
C THR A 63 13.76 -9.19 5.95
N ILE A 64 12.44 -9.31 5.76
CA ILE A 64 11.71 -8.84 4.59
C ILE A 64 11.30 -7.39 4.86
N ASP A 65 12.03 -6.44 4.27
CA ASP A 65 11.58 -5.05 4.20
C ASP A 65 10.55 -4.92 3.09
N ARG A 66 9.30 -4.86 3.52
CA ARG A 66 8.15 -4.84 2.63
C ARG A 66 7.73 -3.42 2.22
N LYS A 67 8.20 -2.38 2.92
CA LYS A 67 7.77 -0.98 2.76
C LYS A 67 8.71 -0.16 1.86
N ILE A 68 9.27 -0.80 0.84
CA ILE A 68 10.19 -0.12 -0.09
C ILE A 68 9.41 0.82 -1.01
N PHE A 69 8.43 0.25 -1.71
CA PHE A 69 7.59 0.96 -2.66
C PHE A 69 6.28 0.19 -2.81
N ARG A 70 5.16 0.85 -2.53
CA ARG A 70 3.82 0.26 -2.57
C ARG A 70 2.85 1.28 -3.14
N GLN A 71 2.07 0.86 -4.12
CA GLN A 71 1.01 1.70 -4.67
C GLN A 71 -0.18 1.83 -3.70
N ALA A 72 -0.44 0.82 -2.86
CA ALA A 72 -1.54 0.85 -1.88
C ALA A 72 -1.43 2.02 -0.89
N ASP A 73 -0.23 2.26 -0.34
CA ASP A 73 0.03 3.34 0.62
C ASP A 73 -0.37 4.71 0.05
N PHE A 74 -0.12 4.96 -1.24
CA PHE A 74 -0.52 6.19 -1.90
C PHE A 74 -2.05 6.33 -2.02
N ILE A 75 -2.73 5.22 -2.35
CA ILE A 75 -4.19 5.19 -2.46
C ILE A 75 -4.83 5.46 -1.09
N GLU A 76 -4.34 4.81 -0.03
CA GLU A 76 -4.83 5.00 1.33
C GLU A 76 -4.68 6.46 1.79
N VAL A 77 -3.49 7.06 1.60
CA VAL A 77 -3.26 8.47 1.93
C VAL A 77 -4.18 9.39 1.14
N ALA A 78 -4.40 9.13 -0.15
CA ALA A 78 -5.30 9.93 -0.98
C ALA A 78 -6.74 9.85 -0.49
N VAL A 79 -7.24 8.66 -0.16
CA VAL A 79 -8.59 8.45 0.39
C VAL A 79 -8.72 9.17 1.74
N ASP A 80 -7.75 9.01 2.64
CA ASP A 80 -7.74 9.69 3.94
C ASP A 80 -7.79 11.21 3.80
N ASN A 81 -7.05 11.76 2.83
CA ASN A 81 -7.06 13.20 2.56
C ASN A 81 -8.41 13.67 2.06
N VAL A 82 -9.06 12.92 1.16
CA VAL A 82 -10.41 13.24 0.67
C VAL A 82 -11.42 13.19 1.82
N VAL A 83 -11.37 12.17 2.66
CA VAL A 83 -12.27 12.04 3.82
C VAL A 83 -12.08 13.21 4.80
N LYS A 84 -10.84 13.60 5.08
CA LYS A 84 -10.54 14.77 5.93
C LYS A 84 -11.07 16.06 5.30
N ALA A 85 -10.85 16.27 4.01
CA ALA A 85 -11.33 17.45 3.30
C ALA A 85 -12.87 17.54 3.30
N LEU A 86 -13.57 16.42 3.10
CA LEU A 86 -15.03 16.36 3.17
C LEU A 86 -15.54 16.70 4.57
N ARG A 87 -14.90 16.17 5.62
CA ARG A 87 -15.25 16.48 7.01
C ARG A 87 -15.06 17.97 7.30
N ASP A 88 -13.90 18.51 6.96
CA ASP A 88 -13.57 19.91 7.26
C ASP A 88 -14.46 20.88 6.47
N GLY A 89 -14.74 20.56 5.20
CA GLY A 89 -15.71 21.29 4.37
C GLY A 89 -17.13 21.23 4.92
N GLY A 90 -17.59 20.06 5.36
CA GLY A 90 -18.91 19.89 5.97
C GLY A 90 -19.09 20.72 7.24
N ILE A 91 -18.09 20.73 8.13
CA ILE A 91 -18.08 21.57 9.33
C ILE A 91 -18.19 23.06 8.96
N LEU A 92 -17.43 23.49 7.96
CA LEU A 92 -17.43 24.89 7.53
C LEU A 92 -18.79 25.32 6.97
N VAL A 93 -19.46 24.45 6.20
CA VAL A 93 -20.83 24.73 5.73
C VAL A 93 -21.81 24.85 6.89
N ILE A 94 -21.74 23.98 7.90
CA ILE A 94 -22.60 24.08 9.10
C ILE A 94 -22.43 25.44 9.77
N VAL A 95 -21.19 25.88 9.97
CA VAL A 95 -20.88 27.17 10.59
C VAL A 95 -21.47 28.33 9.78
N VAL A 96 -21.28 28.34 8.46
CA VAL A 96 -21.80 29.40 7.58
C VAL A 96 -23.33 29.41 7.60
N VAL A 97 -23.99 28.26 7.50
CA VAL A 97 -25.47 28.20 7.54
C VAL A 97 -26.00 28.70 8.88
N LEU A 98 -25.38 28.34 10.00
CA LEU A 98 -25.80 28.84 11.32
C LEU A 98 -25.64 30.37 11.44
N LEU A 99 -24.54 30.92 10.93
CA LEU A 99 -24.27 32.36 10.98
C LEU A 99 -25.24 33.19 10.14
N PHE A 100 -25.57 32.74 8.92
CA PHE A 100 -26.43 33.50 8.01
C PHE A 100 -27.91 33.33 8.30
N LEU A 101 -28.33 32.12 8.66
CA LEU A 101 -29.74 31.81 8.79
C LEU A 101 -30.26 32.03 10.21
N ALA A 102 -29.39 32.03 11.23
CA ALA A 102 -29.73 32.08 12.66
C ALA A 102 -30.85 31.08 13.08
N ASN A 103 -31.08 30.05 12.26
CA ASN A 103 -32.21 29.14 12.37
C ASN A 103 -31.70 27.69 12.28
N LEU A 104 -31.62 27.06 13.46
CA LEU A 104 -31.17 25.68 13.65
C LEU A 104 -31.97 24.67 12.80
N ARG A 105 -33.25 24.96 12.46
CA ARG A 105 -34.09 24.05 11.68
C ARG A 105 -33.58 23.86 10.25
N ALA A 106 -33.20 24.94 9.57
CA ALA A 106 -32.73 24.84 8.20
C ALA A 106 -31.28 24.32 8.11
N ALA A 107 -30.44 24.61 9.12
CA ALA A 107 -29.14 23.95 9.26
C ALA A 107 -29.27 22.43 9.41
N ALA A 108 -30.23 21.95 10.21
CA ALA A 108 -30.48 20.52 10.38
C ALA A 108 -30.94 19.85 9.07
N ILE A 109 -31.80 20.51 8.28
CA ILE A 109 -32.25 19.99 6.97
C ILE A 109 -31.05 19.78 6.04
N THR A 110 -30.21 20.81 5.86
CA THR A 110 -29.03 20.71 4.99
C THR A 110 -28.02 19.67 5.48
N LEU A 111 -27.81 19.59 6.81
CA LEU A 111 -26.90 18.62 7.41
C LEU A 111 -27.35 17.17 7.22
N THR A 112 -28.66 16.91 7.20
CA THR A 112 -29.20 15.57 6.91
C THR A 112 -29.23 15.26 5.41
N ALA A 113 -29.43 16.27 4.55
CA ALA A 113 -29.48 16.10 3.11
C ALA A 113 -28.10 15.79 2.48
N MET A 114 -27.02 16.39 2.99
CA MET A 114 -25.66 16.15 2.50
C MET A 114 -25.23 14.66 2.55
N PRO A 115 -25.24 13.98 3.72
CA PRO A 115 -24.84 12.57 3.79
C PRO A 115 -25.79 11.67 3.00
N LEU A 116 -27.09 11.99 2.95
CA LEU A 116 -28.07 11.21 2.18
C LEU A 116 -27.83 11.30 0.66
N SER A 117 -27.28 12.41 0.17
CA SER A 117 -26.95 12.57 -1.25
C SER A 117 -25.67 11.84 -1.68
N LEU A 118 -24.81 11.47 -0.72
CA LEU A 118 -23.55 10.77 -0.99
C LEU A 118 -23.64 9.25 -0.78
N ALA A 119 -24.69 8.78 -0.10
CA ALA A 119 -25.04 7.37 0.06
C ALA A 119 -25.74 6.83 -1.19
#